data_AF-A0A2N6CNC8-F1
#
_entry.id   AF-A0A2N6CNC8-F1
#
_cell.length_a   1.000
_cell.length_b   1.000
_cell.length_c   1.000
_cell.angle_alpha   90.00
_cell.angle_beta   90.00
_cell.angle_gamma   90.00
#
_symmetry.space_group_name_H-M   'P 1'
#
loop_
_entity.id
_entity.type
_entity.pdbx_description
1 polymer ?
#
loop_
_entity_poly.entity_id
_entity_poly.type
_entity_poly.pdbx_seq_one_letter_code
_entity_poly.pdbx_strand_id
1 'polypeptide(L)'
;MGDAPASFEEKRIQRGAIESAIRIALIFLLVLWCFNIVRPFLLLTLWGAILAVAVYPLFEKLQAALGGREKLSATLMTVIALAMLVTPTVMLSESAIENSQNLATAMREGTLHIPPPSAGVKDWPLIGDELFNLWSQASTNLSALLGNYTEQLTGVAKWVLGAAAGAGATVLKFIVSIIIAGVFLVYARSG
;
A
#
# COMPACT_ATOMS: atom_id res chain seq x y z
N MET A 1 -63.36 40.54 -8.74
CA MET A 1 -63.00 39.42 -9.62
C MET A 1 -61.57 39.68 -10.08
N GLY A 2 -60.59 38.94 -9.57
CA GLY A 2 -59.18 39.10 -9.92
C GLY A 2 -58.32 39.39 -8.69
N ASP A 3 -57.49 38.40 -8.31
CA ASP A 3 -56.21 38.52 -7.58
C ASP A 3 -55.69 37.13 -7.11
N ALA A 4 -55.98 36.03 -7.84
CA ALA A 4 -55.67 34.67 -7.36
C ALA A 4 -55.01 33.66 -8.33
N PRO A 5 -54.16 34.02 -9.33
CA PRO A 5 -53.35 33.00 -10.01
C PRO A 5 -51.86 32.97 -9.64
N ALA A 6 -51.20 34.10 -9.35
CA ALA A 6 -49.72 34.15 -9.32
C ALA A 6 -49.08 33.45 -8.10
N SER A 7 -49.64 33.60 -6.90
CA SER A 7 -49.02 33.08 -5.66
C SER A 7 -49.12 31.55 -5.51
N PHE A 8 -50.14 30.94 -6.13
CA PHE A 8 -50.33 29.49 -6.12
C PHE A 8 -49.39 28.78 -7.12
N GLU A 9 -49.12 29.40 -8.27
CA GLU A 9 -48.18 28.87 -9.26
C GLU A 9 -46.74 28.94 -8.76
N GLU A 10 -46.33 30.05 -8.15
CA GLU A 10 -44.98 30.23 -7.62
C GLU A 10 -44.64 29.24 -6.51
N LYS A 11 -45.57 28.99 -5.57
CA LYS A 11 -45.41 27.95 -4.53
C LYS A 11 -45.31 26.54 -5.12
N ARG A 12 -46.04 26.23 -6.20
CA ARG A 12 -45.96 24.91 -6.86
C ARG A 12 -44.63 24.71 -7.57
N ILE A 13 -44.14 25.74 -8.27
CA ILE A 13 -42.83 25.69 -8.95
C ILE A 13 -41.70 25.55 -7.92
N GLN A 14 -41.73 26.34 -6.83
CA GLN A 14 -40.74 26.22 -5.75
C GLN A 14 -40.75 24.83 -5.12
N ARG A 15 -41.92 24.26 -4.83
CA ARG A 15 -42.02 22.92 -4.23
C ARG A 15 -41.50 21.82 -5.15
N GLY A 16 -41.81 21.89 -6.46
CA GLY A 16 -41.31 20.94 -7.45
C GLY A 16 -39.80 21.03 -7.68
N ALA A 17 -39.25 22.25 -7.66
CA ALA A 17 -37.81 22.48 -7.75
C ALA A 17 -37.08 21.94 -6.50
N ILE A 18 -37.61 22.19 -5.30
CA ILE A 18 -37.06 21.67 -4.05
C ILE A 18 -37.12 20.15 -4.00
N GLU A 19 -38.23 19.53 -4.40
CA GLU A 19 -38.38 18.08 -4.41
C GLU A 19 -37.42 17.41 -5.41
N SER A 20 -37.24 18.01 -6.59
CA SER A 20 -36.27 17.54 -7.59
C SER A 20 -34.84 17.69 -7.09
N ALA A 21 -34.51 18.84 -6.48
CA ALA A 21 -33.17 19.08 -5.92
C ALA A 21 -32.84 18.10 -4.80
N ILE A 22 -33.78 17.81 -3.90
CA ILE A 22 -33.61 16.82 -2.82
C ILE A 22 -33.40 15.42 -3.42
N ARG A 23 -34.20 15.03 -4.42
CA ARG A 23 -34.06 13.71 -5.06
C ARG A 23 -32.70 13.56 -5.76
N ILE A 24 -32.24 14.60 -6.48
CA ILE A 24 -30.92 14.60 -7.12
C ILE A 24 -29.81 14.54 -6.06
N ALA A 25 -29.91 15.31 -4.98
CA ALA A 25 -28.94 15.30 -3.89
C ALA A 25 -28.88 13.92 -3.21
N LEU A 26 -30.02 13.27 -2.98
CA LEU A 26 -30.07 11.92 -2.42
C LEU A 26 -29.45 10.87 -3.34
N ILE A 27 -29.72 10.93 -4.64
CA ILE A 27 -29.09 10.05 -5.63
C ILE A 27 -27.58 10.27 -5.65
N PHE A 28 -27.14 11.53 -5.67
CA PHE A 28 -25.71 11.87 -5.65
C PHE A 28 -25.02 11.37 -4.38
N LEU A 29 -25.63 11.56 -3.21
CA LEU A 29 -25.15 11.03 -1.93
C LEU A 29 -25.03 9.50 -1.97
N LEU A 30 -26.03 8.82 -2.52
CA LEU A 30 -26.06 7.36 -2.64
C LEU A 30 -24.96 6.85 -3.58
N VAL A 31 -24.74 7.52 -4.71
CA VAL A 31 -23.64 7.21 -5.64
C VAL A 31 -22.29 7.41 -4.96
N LEU A 32 -22.08 8.53 -4.25
CA LEU A 32 -20.83 8.77 -3.51
C LEU A 32 -20.61 7.70 -2.43
N TRP A 33 -21.66 7.31 -1.71
CA TRP A 33 -21.55 6.32 -0.67
C TRP A 33 -21.24 4.92 -1.22
N CYS A 34 -21.92 4.55 -2.31
CA CYS A 34 -21.66 3.30 -3.04
C CYS A 34 -20.24 3.28 -3.61
N PHE A 35 -19.78 4.40 -4.19
CA PHE A 35 -18.41 4.53 -4.69
C PHE A 35 -17.38 4.35 -3.58
N ASN A 36 -17.62 4.91 -2.39
CA ASN A 36 -16.70 4.77 -1.25
C ASN A 36 -16.56 3.30 -0.79
N ILE A 37 -17.66 2.54 -0.83
CA ILE A 37 -17.67 1.09 -0.53
C ILE A 37 -16.93 0.30 -1.61
N VAL A 38 -17.12 0.64 -2.89
CA VAL A 38 -16.51 -0.08 -4.04
C VAL A 38 -15.04 0.28 -4.24
N ARG A 39 -14.62 1.49 -3.88
CA ARG A 39 -13.25 1.99 -4.00
C ARG A 39 -12.15 1.04 -3.45
N PRO A 40 -12.25 0.46 -2.23
CA PRO A 40 -11.25 -0.51 -1.76
C PRO A 40 -11.19 -1.76 -2.63
N PHE A 41 -12.32 -2.21 -3.19
CA PHE A 41 -12.36 -3.38 -4.07
C PHE A 41 -11.73 -3.08 -5.43
N LEU A 42 -11.96 -1.89 -6.01
CA LEU A 42 -11.38 -1.52 -7.31
C LEU A 42 -9.86 -1.64 -7.32
N LEU A 43 -9.21 -1.22 -6.22
CA LEU A 43 -7.77 -1.34 -6.10
C LEU A 43 -7.34 -2.82 -6.01
N LEU A 44 -8.04 -3.64 -5.21
CA LEU A 44 -7.76 -5.08 -5.10
C LEU A 44 -7.99 -5.83 -6.42
N THR A 45 -9.04 -5.49 -7.15
CA THR A 45 -9.39 -6.13 -8.44
C THR A 45 -8.45 -5.70 -9.55
N LEU A 46 -8.02 -4.43 -9.59
CA LEU A 46 -6.98 -3.96 -10.52
C LEU A 46 -5.67 -4.70 -10.31
N TRP A 47 -5.18 -4.76 -9.06
CA TRP A 47 -3.96 -5.50 -8.75
C TRP A 47 -4.08 -7.00 -9.06
N GLY A 48 -5.25 -7.59 -8.80
CA GLY A 48 -5.54 -8.98 -9.16
C GLY A 48 -5.55 -9.22 -10.66
N ALA A 49 -6.15 -8.31 -11.44
CA ALA A 49 -6.15 -8.38 -12.89
C ALA A 49 -4.73 -8.24 -13.47
N ILE A 50 -3.92 -7.30 -12.95
CA ILE A 50 -2.51 -7.13 -13.35
C ILE A 50 -1.73 -8.42 -13.08
N LEU A 51 -1.86 -9.00 -11.88
CA LEU A 51 -1.21 -10.26 -11.55
C LEU A 51 -1.72 -11.41 -12.40
N ALA A 52 -3.02 -11.51 -12.64
CA ALA A 52 -3.58 -12.55 -13.50
C ALA A 52 -2.98 -12.50 -14.90
N VAL A 53 -2.85 -11.31 -15.50
CA VAL A 53 -2.22 -11.11 -16.81
C VAL A 53 -0.73 -11.45 -16.78
N ALA A 54 0.00 -11.01 -15.75
CA ALA A 54 1.42 -11.29 -15.60
C ALA A 54 1.70 -12.80 -15.42
N VAL A 55 0.82 -13.51 -14.71
CA VAL A 55 0.96 -14.93 -14.36
C VAL A 55 0.36 -15.86 -15.42
N TYR A 56 -0.54 -15.38 -16.28
CA TYR A 56 -1.18 -16.14 -17.36
C TYR A 56 -0.23 -16.96 -18.25
N PRO A 57 0.90 -16.42 -18.77
CA PRO A 57 1.80 -17.22 -19.61
C PRO A 57 2.49 -18.36 -18.84
N LEU A 58 2.66 -18.19 -17.53
CA LEU A 58 3.19 -19.23 -16.66
C LEU A 58 2.10 -20.30 -16.38
N PHE A 59 0.84 -19.89 -16.29
CA PHE A 59 -0.31 -20.78 -16.12
C PHE A 59 -0.48 -21.70 -17.32
N GLU A 60 -0.41 -21.16 -18.54
CA GLU A 60 -0.50 -21.98 -19.76
C GLU A 60 0.62 -23.02 -19.85
N LYS A 61 1.87 -22.64 -19.53
CA LYS A 61 3.00 -23.58 -19.52
C LYS A 61 2.81 -24.70 -18.50
N LEU A 62 2.29 -24.36 -17.31
CA LEU A 62 2.04 -25.33 -16.25
C LEU A 62 0.85 -26.24 -16.60
N GLN A 63 -0.21 -25.70 -17.20
CA GLN A 63 -1.38 -26.47 -17.66
C GLN A 63 -1.01 -27.45 -18.78
N ALA A 64 -0.14 -27.03 -19.71
CA ALA A 64 0.40 -27.90 -20.75
C ALA A 64 1.25 -29.05 -20.16
N ALA A 65 2.03 -28.77 -19.10
CA ALA A 65 2.82 -29.78 -18.40
C ALA A 65 1.96 -30.75 -17.55
N LEU A 66 0.83 -30.29 -17.01
CA LEU A 66 -0.07 -31.08 -16.13
C LEU A 66 -1.16 -31.87 -16.89
N GLY A 67 -1.12 -31.88 -18.22
CA GLY A 67 -2.03 -32.70 -19.03
C GLY A 67 -3.49 -32.22 -19.02
N GLY A 68 -3.73 -30.91 -18.88
CA GLY A 68 -5.06 -30.32 -19.07
C GLY A 68 -6.05 -30.45 -17.89
N ARG A 69 -5.63 -30.93 -16.71
CA ARG A 69 -6.49 -31.01 -15.51
C ARG A 69 -6.66 -29.63 -14.86
N GLU A 70 -7.68 -28.91 -15.32
CA GLU A 70 -7.88 -27.48 -15.09
C GLU A 70 -8.05 -27.09 -13.61
N LYS A 71 -8.87 -27.81 -12.84
CA LYS A 71 -9.09 -27.52 -11.41
C LYS A 71 -7.82 -27.70 -10.56
N LEU A 72 -7.07 -28.77 -10.82
CA LEU A 72 -5.79 -29.04 -10.15
C LEU A 72 -4.75 -27.98 -10.51
N SER A 73 -4.71 -27.58 -11.77
CA SER A 73 -3.77 -26.56 -12.26
C SER A 73 -4.06 -25.19 -11.62
N ALA A 74 -5.32 -24.79 -11.50
CA ALA A 74 -5.71 -23.52 -10.86
C ALA A 74 -5.36 -23.48 -9.37
N THR A 75 -5.66 -24.54 -8.61
CA THR A 75 -5.28 -24.61 -7.18
C THR A 75 -3.76 -24.60 -7.01
N LEU A 76 -3.04 -25.37 -7.83
CA LEU A 76 -1.58 -25.43 -7.75
C LEU A 76 -0.93 -24.08 -8.10
N MET A 77 -1.44 -23.39 -9.12
CA MET A 77 -0.98 -22.05 -9.50
C MET A 77 -1.17 -21.03 -8.37
N THR A 78 -2.32 -21.10 -7.70
CA THR A 78 -2.65 -20.22 -6.57
C THR A 78 -1.69 -20.46 -5.40
N VAL A 79 -1.42 -21.72 -5.07
CA VAL A 79 -0.46 -22.09 -4.01
C VAL A 79 0.95 -21.64 -4.37
N ILE A 80 1.38 -21.82 -5.62
CA ILE A 80 2.71 -21.37 -6.09
C ILE A 80 2.81 -19.85 -6.03
N ALA A 81 1.79 -19.11 -6.47
CA ALA A 81 1.78 -17.65 -6.42
C ALA A 81 1.84 -17.13 -4.98
N LEU A 82 1.10 -17.76 -4.06
CA LEU A 82 1.19 -17.44 -2.63
C LEU A 82 2.59 -17.74 -2.08
N ALA A 83 3.16 -18.91 -2.37
CA ALA A 83 4.50 -19.27 -1.92
C ALA A 83 5.55 -18.28 -2.45
N MET A 84 5.52 -17.98 -3.75
CA MET A 84 6.43 -17.03 -4.39
C MET A 84 6.37 -15.63 -3.76
N LEU A 85 5.20 -15.19 -3.28
CA LEU A 85 5.03 -13.89 -2.64
C LEU A 85 5.42 -13.91 -1.16
N VAL A 86 4.98 -14.93 -0.41
CA VAL A 86 5.19 -15.02 1.04
C VAL A 86 6.65 -15.28 1.37
N THR A 87 7.35 -16.16 0.64
CA THR A 87 8.75 -16.51 0.90
C THR A 87 9.69 -15.29 0.96
N PRO A 88 9.82 -14.45 -0.08
CA PRO A 88 10.71 -13.29 -0.03
C PRO A 88 10.24 -12.26 0.99
N THR A 89 8.93 -12.16 1.24
CA THR A 89 8.38 -11.23 2.24
C THR A 89 8.83 -11.60 3.65
N VAL A 90 8.74 -12.89 4.02
CA VAL A 90 9.18 -13.38 5.32
C VAL A 90 10.69 -13.22 5.47
N MET A 91 11.47 -13.64 4.48
CA MET A 91 12.94 -13.51 4.52
C MET A 91 13.39 -12.05 4.69
N LEU A 92 12.77 -11.13 3.94
CA LEU A 92 13.07 -9.71 4.04
C LEU A 92 12.66 -9.14 5.40
N SER A 93 11.50 -9.57 5.93
CA SER A 93 11.00 -9.13 7.24
C SER A 93 11.91 -9.60 8.36
N GLU A 94 12.34 -10.87 8.35
CA GLU A 94 13.28 -11.43 9.31
C GLU A 94 14.62 -10.69 9.25
N SER A 95 15.18 -10.50 8.06
CA SER A 95 16.44 -9.77 7.87
C SER A 95 16.35 -8.32 8.39
N ALA A 96 15.22 -7.65 8.13
CA ALA A 96 15.00 -6.29 8.62
C ALA A 96 14.87 -6.23 10.16
N ILE A 97 14.16 -7.19 10.75
CA ILE A 97 13.99 -7.30 12.20
C ILE A 97 15.35 -7.59 12.86
N GLU A 98 16.10 -8.56 12.35
CA GLU A 98 17.41 -8.94 12.88
C GLU A 98 18.39 -7.76 12.80
N ASN A 99 18.50 -7.11 11.64
CA ASN A 99 19.36 -5.94 11.49
C ASN A 99 18.95 -4.80 12.43
N SER A 100 17.65 -4.56 12.60
CA SER A 100 17.16 -3.52 13.53
C SER A 100 17.47 -3.86 14.99
N GLN A 101 17.33 -5.13 15.38
CA GLN A 101 17.69 -5.61 16.72
C GLN A 101 19.20 -5.51 16.96
N ASN A 102 20.02 -5.97 16.02
CA ASN A 102 21.48 -5.87 16.09
C ASN A 102 21.92 -4.40 16.21
N LEU A 103 21.31 -3.50 15.44
CA LEU A 103 21.59 -2.07 15.53
C LEU A 103 21.16 -1.49 16.89
N ALA A 104 19.98 -1.85 17.39
CA ALA A 104 19.50 -1.41 18.70
C ALA A 104 20.38 -1.91 19.85
N THR A 105 20.85 -3.16 19.77
CA THR A 105 21.77 -3.76 20.74
C THR A 105 23.13 -3.07 20.70
N ALA A 106 23.70 -2.87 19.51
CA ALA A 106 24.97 -2.16 19.35
C ALA A 106 24.90 -0.72 19.85
N MET A 107 23.77 -0.02 19.68
CA MET A 107 23.55 1.30 20.27
C MET A 107 23.49 1.26 21.80
N ARG A 108 22.79 0.27 22.39
CA ARG A 108 22.66 0.12 23.85
C ARG A 108 23.98 -0.23 24.53
N GLU A 109 24.77 -1.08 23.88
CA GLU A 109 26.07 -1.53 24.37
C GLU A 109 27.18 -0.50 24.12
N GLY A 110 26.91 0.57 23.37
CA GLY A 110 27.89 1.59 23.00
C GLY A 110 28.98 1.06 22.06
N THR A 111 28.79 -0.13 21.48
CA THR A 111 29.74 -0.80 20.57
C THR A 111 29.58 -0.34 19.12
N LEU A 112 28.57 0.50 18.84
CA LEU A 112 28.26 1.01 17.52
C LEU A 112 29.31 2.06 17.09
N HIS A 113 30.35 1.58 16.40
CA HIS A 113 31.42 2.42 15.87
C HIS A 113 31.06 2.87 14.45
N ILE A 114 30.69 4.14 14.30
CA ILE A 114 30.44 4.73 12.97
C ILE A 114 31.80 5.11 12.36
N PRO A 115 32.17 4.53 11.21
CA PRO A 115 33.44 4.86 10.57
C PRO A 115 33.44 6.34 10.14
N PRO A 116 34.60 7.00 10.14
CA PRO A 116 34.70 8.39 9.72
C PRO A 116 34.30 8.55 8.23
N PRO A 117 33.67 9.66 7.85
CA PRO A 117 33.27 9.91 6.46
C PRO A 117 34.50 9.95 5.55
N SER A 118 34.39 9.34 4.36
CA SER A 118 35.44 9.43 3.35
C SER A 118 35.54 10.85 2.77
N ALA A 119 36.74 11.24 2.31
CA ALA A 119 36.98 12.58 1.76
C ALA A 119 36.03 12.94 0.59
N GLY A 120 35.61 11.94 -0.19
CA GLY A 120 34.68 12.13 -1.31
C GLY A 120 33.24 12.50 -0.91
N VAL A 121 32.86 12.37 0.36
CA VAL A 121 31.55 12.83 0.86
C VAL A 121 31.49 14.36 0.86
N LYS A 122 32.63 15.03 1.07
CA LYS A 122 32.73 16.49 1.09
C LYS A 122 32.52 17.11 -0.29
N ASP A 123 32.89 16.39 -1.34
CA ASP A 123 32.81 16.85 -2.73
C ASP A 123 31.37 16.81 -3.31
N TRP A 124 30.36 16.45 -2.50
CA TRP A 124 28.99 16.33 -2.99
C TRP A 124 28.31 17.71 -3.14
N PRO A 125 27.95 18.14 -4.38
CA PRO A 125 27.51 19.52 -4.68
C PRO A 125 26.31 20.11 -3.92
N LEU A 126 25.45 19.30 -3.28
CA LEU A 126 24.26 19.83 -2.58
C LEU A 126 24.36 19.81 -1.05
N ILE A 127 25.10 18.88 -0.46
CA ILE A 127 25.06 18.61 0.99
C ILE A 127 26.39 18.16 1.58
N GLY A 128 27.48 18.17 0.79
CA GLY A 128 28.74 17.52 1.17
C GLY A 128 29.36 18.04 2.46
N ASP A 129 29.42 19.36 2.64
CA ASP A 129 30.02 19.97 3.83
C ASP A 129 29.19 19.74 5.10
N GLU A 130 27.86 19.90 5.03
CA GLU A 130 26.96 19.64 6.17
C GLU A 130 26.97 18.16 6.56
N LEU A 131 26.89 17.27 5.56
CA LEU A 131 26.86 15.82 5.77
C LEU A 131 28.20 15.30 6.32
N PHE A 132 29.33 15.82 5.81
CA PHE A 132 30.66 15.47 6.30
C PHE A 132 30.82 15.88 7.77
N ASN A 133 30.40 17.09 8.12
CA ASN A 133 30.48 17.58 9.51
C ASN A 133 29.57 16.79 10.46
N LEU A 134 28.34 16.49 10.05
CA LEU A 134 27.41 15.69 10.84
C LEU A 134 27.91 14.25 11.02
N TRP A 135 28.44 13.63 9.97
CA TRP A 135 28.99 12.27 10.04
C TRP A 135 30.25 12.24 10.90
N SER A 136 31.15 13.21 10.76
CA SER A 136 32.35 13.31 11.61
C SER A 136 32.00 13.52 13.09
N GLN A 137 30.93 14.26 13.39
CA GLN A 137 30.43 14.37 14.75
C GLN A 137 29.82 13.04 15.22
N ALA A 138 29.15 12.29 14.34
CA ALA A 138 28.56 10.98 14.65
C ALA A 138 29.61 9.91 14.94
N SER A 139 30.75 9.94 14.23
CA SER A 139 31.87 9.05 14.49
C SER A 139 32.59 9.37 15.81
N THR A 140 32.54 10.63 16.26
CA THR A 140 33.24 11.08 17.48
C THR A 140 32.36 10.99 18.73
N ASN A 141 31.06 11.33 18.63
CA ASN A 141 30.15 11.38 19.76
C ASN A 141 28.69 11.17 19.34
N LEU A 142 28.36 9.93 18.99
CA LEU A 142 27.03 9.53 18.52
C LEU A 142 25.91 9.87 19.53
N SER A 143 26.14 9.64 20.82
CA SER A 143 25.14 9.89 21.88
C SER A 143 24.74 11.36 21.98
N ALA A 144 25.70 12.28 21.81
CA ALA A 144 25.44 13.72 21.86
C ALA A 144 24.61 14.19 20.65
N LEU A 145 24.89 13.66 19.45
CA LEU A 145 24.08 13.95 18.26
C LEU A 145 22.67 13.36 18.34
N LEU A 146 22.54 12.09 18.76
CA LEU A 146 21.23 11.46 18.91
C LEU A 146 20.34 12.26 19.88
N GLY A 147 20.92 12.79 20.96
CA GLY A 147 20.23 13.68 21.91
C GLY A 147 19.69 14.96 21.27
N ASN A 148 20.49 15.60 20.43
CA ASN A 148 20.11 16.86 19.76
C ASN A 148 19.07 16.67 18.64
N TYR A 149 18.97 15.46 18.07
CA TYR A 149 18.11 15.15 16.92
C TYR A 149 16.98 14.15 17.25
N THR A 150 16.67 13.94 18.53
CA THR A 150 15.66 12.97 19.01
C THR A 150 14.30 13.12 18.32
N GLU A 151 13.78 14.34 18.15
CA GLU A 151 12.47 14.57 17.51
C GLU A 151 12.46 14.16 16.04
N GLN A 152 13.51 14.52 15.28
CA GLN A 152 13.63 14.17 13.87
C GLN A 152 13.80 12.66 13.68
N LEU A 153 14.61 12.02 14.53
CA LEU A 153 14.77 10.57 14.56
C LEU A 153 13.46 9.86 14.88
N THR A 154 12.68 10.39 15.82
CA THR A 154 11.35 9.87 16.14
C THR A 154 10.39 10.03 14.96
N GLY A 155 10.45 11.15 14.25
CA GLY A 155 9.67 11.39 13.03
C GLY A 155 10.00 10.36 11.93
N VAL A 156 11.30 10.14 11.68
CA VAL A 156 11.77 9.12 10.73
C VAL A 156 11.34 7.73 11.18
N ALA A 157 11.51 7.37 12.45
CA ALA A 157 11.08 6.07 12.98
C ALA A 157 9.58 5.84 12.79
N LYS A 158 8.74 6.84 13.06
CA LYS A 158 7.28 6.78 12.81
C LYS A 158 6.97 6.62 11.33
N TRP A 159 7.68 7.34 10.45
CA TRP A 159 7.51 7.20 9.01
C TRP A 159 7.88 5.80 8.52
N VAL A 160 9.01 5.25 8.96
CA VAL A 160 9.45 3.88 8.64
C VAL A 160 8.43 2.86 9.17
N LEU A 161 7.96 3.00 10.41
CA LEU A 161 6.91 2.14 10.97
C LEU A 161 5.61 2.22 10.15
N GLY A 162 5.20 3.42 9.74
CA GLY A 162 4.05 3.62 8.88
C GLY A 162 4.23 2.99 7.49
N ALA A 163 5.41 3.13 6.90
CA ALA A 163 5.77 2.51 5.63
C ALA A 163 5.78 0.98 5.73
N ALA A 164 6.33 0.41 6.80
CA ALA A 164 6.34 -1.03 7.06
C ALA A 164 4.90 -1.56 7.25
N ALA A 165 4.07 -0.86 8.03
CA ALA A 165 2.66 -1.20 8.18
C ALA A 165 1.90 -1.12 6.84
N GLY A 166 2.17 -0.08 6.03
CA GLY A 166 1.59 0.05 4.69
C GLY A 166 2.01 -1.05 3.73
N ALA A 167 3.29 -1.43 3.75
CA ALA A 167 3.83 -2.55 2.98
C ALA A 167 3.20 -3.88 3.41
N GLY A 168 3.12 -4.15 4.72
CA GLY A 168 2.44 -5.33 5.26
C GLY A 168 0.96 -5.39 4.87
N ALA A 169 0.26 -4.26 4.96
CA ALA A 169 -1.13 -4.15 4.49
C ALA A 169 -1.24 -4.41 2.97
N THR A 170 -0.24 -4.04 2.18
CA THR A 170 -0.20 -4.26 0.73
C THR A 170 0.04 -5.73 0.41
N VAL A 171 0.97 -6.39 1.08
CA VAL A 171 1.18 -7.84 1.01
C VAL A 171 -0.10 -8.59 1.35
N LEU A 172 -0.78 -8.23 2.44
CA LEU A 172 -2.04 -8.87 2.84
C LEU A 172 -3.12 -8.72 1.76
N LYS A 173 -3.23 -7.53 1.14
CA LYS A 173 -4.15 -7.31 0.01
C LYS A 173 -3.80 -8.19 -1.19
N PHE A 174 -2.51 -8.37 -1.49
CA PHE A 174 -2.09 -9.27 -2.58
C PHE A 174 -2.42 -10.73 -2.29
N ILE A 175 -2.25 -11.20 -1.04
CA ILE A 175 -2.65 -12.54 -0.63
C ILE A 175 -4.15 -12.76 -0.89
N VAL A 176 -4.99 -11.83 -0.42
CA VAL A 176 -6.45 -11.88 -0.64
C VAL A 176 -6.78 -11.86 -2.14
N SER A 177 -6.10 -11.01 -2.91
CA SER A 177 -6.30 -10.89 -4.36
C SER A 177 -5.93 -12.18 -5.10
N ILE A 178 -4.81 -12.82 -4.75
CA ILE A 178 -4.37 -14.11 -5.33
C ILE A 178 -5.39 -15.21 -5.02
N ILE A 179 -5.93 -15.26 -3.81
CA ILE A 179 -6.98 -16.22 -3.43
C ILE A 179 -8.22 -16.01 -4.29
N ILE A 180 -8.69 -14.77 -4.43
CA ILE A 180 -9.85 -14.44 -5.26
C ILE A 180 -9.61 -14.82 -6.73
N ALA A 181 -8.43 -14.51 -7.27
CA ALA A 181 -8.05 -14.87 -8.63
C ALA A 181 -8.04 -16.40 -8.84
N GLY A 182 -7.50 -17.15 -7.87
CA GLY A 182 -7.52 -18.61 -7.87
C GLY A 182 -8.94 -19.17 -7.89
N VAL A 183 -9.84 -18.64 -7.06
CA VAL A 183 -11.26 -19.00 -7.06
C VAL A 183 -11.89 -18.71 -8.43
N PHE A 184 -11.68 -17.51 -8.99
CA PHE A 184 -12.21 -17.17 -10.31
C PHE A 184 -11.70 -18.10 -11.40
N LEU A 185 -10.41 -18.46 -11.41
CA LEU A 185 -9.83 -19.41 -12.37
C LEU A 185 -10.50 -20.79 -12.31
N VAL A 186 -10.94 -21.24 -11.13
CA VAL A 186 -11.67 -22.51 -10.99
C VAL A 186 -13.08 -22.44 -11.60
N TYR A 187 -13.73 -21.28 -11.55
CA TYR A 187 -15.12 -21.09 -12.01
C TYR A 187 -15.25 -20.52 -13.44
N ALA A 188 -14.22 -19.85 -13.97
CA ALA A 188 -14.28 -19.10 -15.23
C ALA A 188 -14.51 -19.97 -16.49
N ARG A 189 -14.42 -21.30 -16.40
CA ARG A 189 -14.68 -22.22 -17.52
C ARG A 189 -15.72 -23.29 -17.23
N SER A 190 -16.43 -23.18 -16.09
CA SER A 190 -17.60 -24.01 -15.80
C SER A 190 -18.91 -23.47 -16.41
N GLY A 191 -18.83 -22.42 -17.22
CA GLY A 191 -19.89 -21.90 -18.10
C GLY A 191 -19.32 -21.64 -19.48
#